data_AF-A0A421ELH4-F1
#
_entry.id   AF-A0A421ELH4-F1
#
_cell.length_a   1.000
_cell.length_b   1.000
_cell.length_c   1.000
_cell.angle_alpha   90.00
_cell.angle_beta   90.00
_cell.angle_gamma   90.00
#
_symmetry.space_group_name_H-M   'P 1'
#
loop_
_entity.id
_entity.type
_entity.pdbx_description
1 polymer ?
#
loop_
_entity_poly.entity_id
_entity_poly.type
_entity_poly.pdbx_seq_one_letter_code
_entity_poly.pdbx_strand_id
1 'polypeptide(L)' 'MLDEDDLAPADRDLLDMLRDGRITAPFGAEETGYSLQYVRDRLGRLVEHGNAQKVYDGLYELVEDPRETDDD' A
#
# COMPACT_ATOMS: atom_id res chain seq x y z
N MET A 1 -7.78 3.07 10.11
CA MET A 1 -6.58 3.45 9.35
C MET A 1 -5.37 3.12 10.18
N LEU A 2 -4.26 2.81 9.51
CA LEU A 2 -2.95 2.71 10.15
C LEU A 2 -2.44 4.12 10.45
N ASP A 3 -1.58 4.24 11.45
CA ASP A 3 -0.79 5.45 11.71
C ASP A 3 0.62 5.28 11.12
N GLU A 4 1.38 6.37 10.94
CA GLU A 4 2.74 6.31 10.36
C GLU A 4 3.68 5.34 11.12
N ASP A 5 3.55 5.28 12.44
CA ASP A 5 4.34 4.41 13.31
C ASP A 5 4.07 2.91 13.09
N ASP A 6 2.90 2.54 12.55
CA ASP A 6 2.52 1.14 12.27
C ASP A 6 3.11 0.59 10.97
N LEU A 7 3.71 1.46 10.15
CA LEU A 7 4.21 1.13 8.82
C LEU A 7 5.55 0.40 8.88
N ALA A 8 5.61 -0.76 8.22
CA ALA A 8 6.84 -1.43 7.86
C ALA A 8 7.50 -0.73 6.65
N PRO A 9 8.80 -0.97 6.39
CA PRO A 9 9.47 -0.42 5.20
C PRO A 9 8.72 -0.70 3.90
N ALA A 10 8.21 -1.94 3.75
CA ALA A 10 7.47 -2.32 2.57
C ALA A 10 6.13 -1.59 2.39
N ASP A 11 5.49 -1.12 3.47
CA ASP A 11 4.29 -0.28 3.31
C ASP A 11 4.65 1.07 2.74
N ARG A 12 5.75 1.67 3.22
CA ARG A 12 6.19 2.98 2.75
C ARG A 12 6.49 2.93 1.26
N ASP A 13 7.22 1.90 0.81
CA ASP A 13 7.54 1.70 -0.60
C ASP A 13 6.26 1.54 -1.44
N LEU A 14 5.30 0.73 -0.98
CA LEU A 14 4.02 0.52 -1.68
C LEU A 14 3.13 1.77 -1.67
N LEU A 15 3.14 2.56 -0.59
CA LEU A 15 2.41 3.82 -0.49
C LEU A 15 3.00 4.87 -1.43
N ASP A 16 4.32 4.93 -1.61
CA ASP A 16 4.96 5.79 -2.61
C ASP A 16 4.49 5.43 -4.02
N MET A 17 4.47 4.14 -4.37
CA MET A 17 3.95 3.71 -5.67
C MET A 17 2.45 4.01 -5.82
N LEU A 18 1.66 3.84 -4.75
CA LEU A 18 0.22 4.10 -4.73
C LEU A 18 -0.12 5.60 -4.85
N ARG A 19 0.75 6.48 -4.34
CA ARG A 19 0.66 7.95 -4.55
C ARG A 19 0.83 8.32 -6.02
N ASP A 20 1.76 7.66 -6.72
CA ASP A 20 2.02 7.90 -8.13
C ASP A 20 0.90 7.35 -9.03
N GLY A 21 0.19 6.32 -8.58
CA GLY A 21 -0.99 5.81 -9.26
C GLY A 21 -1.42 4.43 -8.81
N ARG A 22 -2.30 3.81 -9.59
CA ARG A 22 -2.79 2.45 -9.28
C ARG A 22 -1.73 1.41 -9.56
N ILE A 23 -1.61 0.43 -8.67
CA ILE A 23 -0.63 -0.65 -8.83
C ILE A 23 -1.29 -2.01 -8.81
N THR A 24 -0.64 -2.98 -9.45
CA THR A 24 -0.96 -4.39 -9.25
C THR A 24 0.07 -5.02 -8.32
N ALA A 25 -0.29 -6.09 -7.60
CA ALA A 25 0.66 -6.78 -6.72
C ALA A 25 1.90 -7.33 -7.46
N PRO A 26 1.79 -7.89 -8.69
CA PRO A 26 2.97 -8.25 -9.48
C PRO A 26 3.88 -7.07 -9.81
N PHE A 27 3.30 -5.92 -10.19
CA PHE A 27 4.07 -4.71 -10.46
C PHE A 27 4.78 -4.20 -9.20
N GLY A 28 4.08 -4.15 -8.06
CA GLY A 28 4.69 -3.81 -6.77
C GLY A 28 5.87 -4.73 -6.41
N ALA A 29 5.72 -6.03 -6.60
CA ALA A 29 6.79 -7.00 -6.31
C ALA A 29 8.01 -6.83 -7.22
N GLU A 30 7.80 -6.50 -8.50
CA GLU A 30 8.88 -6.24 -9.46
C GLU A 30 9.66 -4.98 -9.08
N GLU A 31 8.97 -3.88 -8.77
CA GLU A 31 9.59 -2.59 -8.47
C GLU A 31 10.30 -2.56 -7.10
N THR A 32 9.73 -3.20 -6.08
CA THR A 32 10.32 -3.19 -4.73
C THR A 32 11.31 -4.33 -4.49
N GLY A 33 11.31 -5.36 -5.36
CA GLY A 33 12.09 -6.59 -5.17
C GLY A 33 11.59 -7.50 -4.04
N TYR A 34 10.43 -7.20 -3.44
CA TYR A 34 9.80 -8.06 -2.44
C TYR A 34 9.13 -9.27 -3.09
N SER A 35 8.92 -10.34 -2.30
CA SER A 35 8.17 -11.48 -2.82
C SER A 35 6.72 -11.08 -3.10
N LEU A 36 6.12 -11.66 -4.16
CA LEU A 36 4.73 -11.41 -4.53
C LEU A 36 3.76 -11.70 -3.37
N GLN A 37 4.04 -12.74 -2.58
CA GLN A 37 3.22 -13.07 -1.41
C GLN A 37 3.30 -11.95 -0.37
N TYR A 38 4.50 -11.46 -0.05
CA TYR A 38 4.67 -10.38 0.92
C TYR A 38 4.00 -9.08 0.47
N VAL A 39 4.12 -8.72 -0.80
CA VAL A 39 3.42 -7.55 -1.38
C VAL A 39 1.90 -7.71 -1.26
N ARG A 40 1.36 -8.89 -1.53
CA ARG A 40 -0.09 -9.15 -1.37
C ARG A 40 -0.52 -9.01 0.09
N ASP A 41 0.28 -9.51 1.04
CA ASP A 41 -0.02 -9.40 2.46
C ASP A 41 -0.01 -7.93 2.91
N ARG A 42 0.98 -7.14 2.46
CA ARG A 42 1.05 -5.70 2.75
C ARG A 42 -0.12 -4.91 2.16
N LEU A 43 -0.42 -5.13 0.88
CA LEU A 43 -1.57 -4.50 0.22
C LEU A 43 -2.89 -4.92 0.86
N GLY A 44 -3.02 -6.18 1.27
CA GLY A 44 -4.15 -6.69 2.03
C GLY A 44 -4.34 -5.90 3.33
N ARG A 45 -3.27 -5.73 4.10
CA ARG A 45 -3.31 -4.95 5.34
C ARG A 45 -3.70 -3.48 5.10
N LEU A 46 -3.14 -2.82 4.08
CA LEU A 46 -3.53 -1.45 3.73
C LEU A 46 -5.03 -1.35 3.38
N VAL A 47 -5.58 -2.36 2.71
CA VAL A 47 -7.02 -2.45 2.42
C VAL A 47 -7.85 -2.69 3.68
N GLU A 48 -7.43 -3.61 4.54
CA GLU A 48 -8.13 -3.92 5.81
C GLU A 48 -8.27 -2.70 6.72
N HIS A 49 -7.26 -1.83 6.71
CA HIS A 49 -7.26 -0.61 7.53
C HIS A 49 -7.86 0.61 6.83
N GLY A 50 -8.24 0.51 5.55
CA GLY A 50 -8.89 1.57 4.78
C GLY A 50 -7.92 2.57 4.13
N ASN A 51 -6.62 2.32 4.17
CA ASN A 51 -5.61 3.18 3.52
C ASN A 51 -5.54 2.96 2.01
N ALA A 52 -5.92 1.77 1.53
CA ALA A 52 -6.03 1.45 0.11
C ALA A 52 -7.34 0.73 -0.19
N GLN A 53 -7.70 0.62 -1.47
CA GLN A 53 -8.85 -0.16 -1.92
C GLN A 53 -8.53 -0.99 -3.16
N LYS A 54 -9.28 -2.08 -3.37
CA LYS A 54 -9.26 -2.83 -4.62
C LYS A 54 -10.30 -2.25 -5.58
N VAL A 55 -9.85 -1.66 -6.67
CA VAL A 55 -10.75 -1.15 -7.74
C VAL A 55 -11.07 -2.21 -8.79
N TYR A 56 -10.22 -3.23 -8.90
CA TYR A 56 -10.44 -4.45 -9.69
C TYR A 56 -9.64 -5.61 -9.07
N ASP A 57 -9.84 -6.83 -9.58
CA ASP A 57 -9.07 -7.98 -9.12
C ASP A 57 -7.56 -7.77 -9.32
N GLY A 58 -6.84 -7.69 -8.20
CA GLY A 58 -5.41 -7.44 -8.17
C GLY A 58 -4.96 -6.01 -8.47
N LEU A 59 -5.87 -5.04 -8.64
CA LEU A 59 -5.56 -3.62 -8.89
C LEU A 59 -5.95 -2.77 -7.67
N TYR A 60 -4.97 -2.04 -7.14
CA TYR A 60 -5.06 -1.29 -5.90
C TYR A 60 -4.92 0.20 -6.17
N GLU A 61 -5.62 1.00 -5.37
CA GLU A 61 -5.61 2.46 -5.40
C GLU A 61 -5.49 3.00 -3.97
N LEU A 62 -4.76 4.11 -3.81
CA LEU A 62 -4.66 4.83 -2.54
C LEU A 62 -6.02 5.44 -2.19
N VAL A 63 -6.43 5.30 -0.92
CA VAL A 63 -7.62 5.96 -0.38
C VAL A 63 -7.20 7.09 0.54
N GLU A 64 -6.36 6.78 1.52
CA GLU A 64 -5.80 7.74 2.47
C GLU A 64 -4.38 7.31 2.84
N ASP A 65 -3.43 8.24 2.70
CA ASP A 65 -2.06 7.98 3.07
C ASP A 65 -1.84 8.20 4.58
N PRO A 66 -1.52 7.15 5.35
CA PRO A 66 -1.34 7.25 6.80
C PRO A 66 -0.13 8.11 7.22
N ARG A 67 0.71 8.53 6.26
CA ARG A 67 1.87 9.42 6.47
C ARG A 67 1.51 10.90 6.35
N GLU A 68 0.28 11.22 5.94
CA GLU A 68 -0.19 12.61 5.81
C GLU A 68 -1.16 13.01 6.93
N THR A 69 -1.46 12.11 7.86
CA THR A 69 -2.44 12.34 8.94
C THR A 69 -1.85 13.08 10.16
N ASP A 70 -0.65 13.63 10.06
CA ASP A 70 -0.03 14.50 11.08
C ASP A 70 -0.54 15.95 10.95
N ASP A 71 -1.76 16.21 11.42
CA ASP A 71 -2.24 17.57 11.71
C ASP A 71 -3.29 17.51 12.85
N ASP A 72 -2.83 17.31 14.10
CA ASP A 72 -3.13 18.12 15.32
C ASP A 72 -2.46 17.56 16.60
#